data_AF-A0A4Q8AEP8-F1
#
_entry.id   AF-A0A4Q8AEP8-F1
#
_cell.length_a   1.000
_cell.length_b   1.000
_cell.length_c   1.000
_cell.angle_alpha   90.00
_cell.angle_beta   90.00
_cell.angle_gamma   90.00
#
_symmetry.space_group_name_H-M   'P 1'
#
loop_
_entity.id
_entity.type
_entity.pdbx_description
1 polymer ?
#
loop_
_entity_poly.entity_id
_entity_poly.type
_entity_poly.pdbx_seq_one_letter_code
_entity_poly.pdbx_strand_id
1 'polypeptide(L)'
;MVTLLTVCTGNICRSPFAHLWLGNRLDEIAPGAFTVASAGTMGLSGRPMDERSAARLAATGVPEGAYAAGTFAARRLGDADVAGADVVLALSREHRDAVIQMSPRMLKRAYTVREFARLLTRVYAEAGDVIPGGAAPDQVAVRWKTLIKYATLFRSGASAPGEEDDVVDPYRCEDGVYDEMVEQLLPALETIVELERVASTRS
;
A
#
# COMPACT_ATOMS: atom_id res chain seq x y z
N MET A 1 8.65 3.55 -13.78
CA MET A 1 7.81 2.72 -12.89
C MET A 1 8.00 3.17 -11.46
N VAL A 2 6.94 3.12 -10.67
CA VAL A 2 6.92 3.40 -9.23
C VAL A 2 6.81 2.09 -8.48
N THR A 3 7.67 1.86 -7.49
CA THR A 3 7.68 0.64 -6.69
C THR A 3 6.99 0.86 -5.34
N LEU A 4 5.86 0.18 -5.13
CA LEU A 4 5.11 0.17 -3.88
C LEU A 4 5.33 -1.15 -3.15
N LEU A 5 5.64 -1.09 -1.87
CA LEU A 5 5.77 -2.27 -1.03
C LEU A 5 4.78 -2.22 0.15
N THR A 6 3.91 -3.21 0.26
CA THR A 6 3.01 -3.36 1.41
C THR A 6 3.62 -4.31 2.45
N VAL A 7 3.55 -3.96 3.74
CA VAL A 7 4.24 -4.72 4.81
C VAL A 7 3.34 -5.00 5.99
N CYS A 8 3.14 -6.29 6.31
CA CYS A 8 2.51 -6.74 7.55
C CYS A 8 3.40 -7.75 8.29
N THR A 9 2.87 -8.54 9.21
CA THR A 9 3.67 -9.50 9.99
C THR A 9 3.97 -10.77 9.20
N GLY A 10 2.92 -11.50 8.82
CA GLY A 10 3.02 -12.83 8.22
C GLY A 10 3.04 -12.86 6.69
N ASN A 11 2.65 -11.75 6.04
CA ASN A 11 2.45 -11.66 4.59
C ASN A 11 1.43 -12.68 4.02
N ILE A 12 0.35 -12.94 4.76
CA ILE A 12 -0.72 -13.85 4.34
C ILE A 12 -2.12 -13.22 4.35
N CYS A 13 -2.38 -12.16 5.13
CA CYS A 13 -3.71 -11.52 5.21
C CYS A 13 -3.68 -10.08 4.67
N ARG A 14 -3.26 -9.11 5.52
CA ARG A 14 -3.33 -7.67 5.25
C ARG A 14 -2.47 -7.19 4.08
N SER A 15 -1.16 -7.49 4.08
CA SER A 15 -0.26 -6.99 3.02
C SER A 15 -0.50 -7.62 1.64
N PRO A 16 -0.79 -8.94 1.50
CA PRO A 16 -1.20 -9.51 0.22
C PRO A 16 -2.48 -8.88 -0.32
N PHE A 17 -3.49 -8.67 0.54
CA PHE A 17 -4.74 -8.01 0.15
C PHE A 17 -4.45 -6.64 -0.46
N ALA A 18 -3.71 -5.78 0.26
CA ALA A 18 -3.37 -4.45 -0.22
C ALA A 18 -2.53 -4.48 -1.51
N HIS A 19 -1.56 -5.39 -1.62
CA HIS A 19 -0.70 -5.51 -2.81
C HIS A 19 -1.51 -5.90 -4.04
N LEU A 20 -2.28 -6.99 -3.96
CA LEU A 20 -2.99 -7.52 -5.11
C LEU A 20 -4.12 -6.56 -5.56
N TRP A 21 -4.80 -5.95 -4.60
CA TRP A 21 -5.84 -4.97 -4.88
C TRP A 21 -5.26 -3.70 -5.54
N LEU A 22 -4.22 -3.09 -4.94
CA LEU A 22 -3.56 -1.91 -5.53
C LEU A 22 -2.96 -2.23 -6.89
N GLY A 23 -2.27 -3.37 -7.02
CA GLY A 23 -1.66 -3.79 -8.28
C GLY A 23 -2.67 -3.87 -9.40
N ASN A 24 -3.82 -4.54 -9.18
CA ASN A 24 -4.86 -4.65 -10.19
C ASN A 24 -5.48 -3.28 -10.54
N ARG A 25 -5.83 -2.45 -9.55
CA ARG A 25 -6.50 -1.17 -9.79
C ARG A 25 -5.58 -0.11 -10.40
N LEU A 26 -4.31 -0.08 -10.01
CA LEU A 26 -3.33 0.86 -10.55
C LEU A 26 -2.91 0.49 -11.98
N ASP A 27 -2.80 -0.80 -12.29
CA ASP A 27 -2.51 -1.25 -13.66
C ASP A 27 -3.67 -0.95 -14.62
N GLU A 28 -4.92 -1.01 -14.16
CA GLU A 28 -6.10 -0.56 -14.94
C GLU A 28 -6.06 0.95 -15.27
N ILE A 29 -5.42 1.78 -14.43
CA ILE A 29 -5.34 3.24 -14.62
C ILE A 29 -4.13 3.63 -15.46
N ALA A 30 -2.96 3.08 -15.14
CA ALA A 30 -1.69 3.39 -15.78
C ALA A 30 -0.89 2.10 -16.00
N PRO A 31 -1.21 1.34 -17.07
CA PRO A 31 -0.59 0.05 -17.34
C PRO A 31 0.94 0.13 -17.38
N GLY A 32 1.60 -0.75 -16.63
CA GLY A 32 3.06 -0.80 -16.57
C GLY A 32 3.73 0.42 -15.92
N ALA A 33 2.99 1.29 -15.24
CA ALA A 33 3.55 2.40 -14.48
C ALA A 33 3.93 2.02 -13.04
N PHE A 34 3.37 0.93 -12.51
CA PHE A 34 3.54 0.49 -11.14
C PHE A 34 4.13 -0.91 -11.04
N THR A 35 4.95 -1.11 -10.02
CA THR A 35 5.29 -2.43 -9.49
C THR A 35 4.84 -2.45 -8.04
N VAL A 36 3.79 -3.22 -7.75
CA VAL A 36 3.31 -3.40 -6.38
C VAL A 36 3.79 -4.75 -5.89
N ALA A 37 4.31 -4.79 -4.66
CA ALA A 37 4.76 -6.02 -4.01
C ALA A 37 4.32 -6.02 -2.54
N SER A 38 4.39 -7.18 -1.91
CA SER A 38 4.15 -7.33 -0.46
C SER A 38 5.23 -8.17 0.19
N ALA A 39 5.51 -7.90 1.47
CA ALA A 39 6.34 -8.74 2.31
C ALA A 39 5.86 -8.74 3.77
N GLY A 40 6.49 -9.58 4.59
CA GLY A 40 6.18 -9.72 6.02
C GLY A 40 7.41 -9.54 6.89
N THR A 41 7.32 -8.80 7.99
CA THR A 41 8.45 -8.61 8.93
C THR A 41 8.96 -9.94 9.47
N MET A 42 8.05 -10.87 9.76
CA MET A 42 8.37 -12.26 10.06
C MET A 42 8.32 -13.12 8.79
N GLY A 43 7.26 -12.96 7.98
CA GLY A 43 7.08 -13.63 6.70
C GLY A 43 6.89 -15.15 6.82
N LEU A 44 5.67 -15.63 6.57
CA LEU A 44 5.38 -17.06 6.53
C LEU A 44 5.73 -17.64 5.16
N SER A 45 7.02 -17.64 4.85
CA SER A 45 7.55 -17.85 3.50
C SER A 45 7.01 -19.11 2.81
N GLY A 46 6.58 -18.96 1.56
CA GLY A 46 6.01 -20.03 0.73
C GLY A 46 4.54 -20.35 1.00
N ARG A 47 3.91 -19.77 2.03
CA ARG A 47 2.48 -19.96 2.26
C ARG A 47 1.64 -19.19 1.24
N PRO A 48 0.48 -19.72 0.82
CA PRO A 48 -0.48 -18.95 0.05
C PRO A 48 -1.07 -17.81 0.90
N MET A 49 -1.82 -16.93 0.26
CA MET A 49 -2.70 -15.99 0.96
C MET A 49 -3.70 -16.77 1.82
N ASP A 50 -4.03 -16.24 2.99
CA ASP A 50 -5.04 -16.83 3.87
C ASP A 50 -6.39 -16.88 3.14
N GLU A 51 -7.04 -18.05 3.16
CA GLU A 51 -8.26 -18.33 2.39
C GLU A 51 -9.39 -17.34 2.71
N ARG A 52 -9.51 -16.91 3.97
CA ARG A 52 -10.54 -15.95 4.39
C ARG A 52 -10.25 -14.55 3.86
N SER A 53 -8.97 -14.18 3.78
CA SER A 53 -8.55 -12.93 3.14
C SER A 53 -8.72 -12.99 1.63
N ALA A 54 -8.42 -14.13 1.00
CA ALA A 54 -8.58 -14.35 -0.43
C ALA A 54 -10.06 -14.28 -0.86
N ALA A 55 -10.97 -14.88 -0.09
CA ALA A 55 -12.41 -14.80 -0.35
C ALA A 55 -12.92 -13.34 -0.35
N ARG A 56 -12.43 -12.52 0.59
CA ARG A 56 -12.77 -11.10 0.66
C ARG A 56 -12.14 -10.30 -0.46
N LEU A 57 -10.92 -10.63 -0.87
CA LEU A 57 -10.28 -10.03 -2.03
C LEU A 57 -11.07 -10.35 -3.31
N ALA A 58 -11.53 -11.59 -3.48
CA ALA A 58 -12.37 -12.02 -4.59
C ALA A 58 -13.65 -11.18 -4.70
N ALA A 59 -14.29 -10.89 -3.56
CA ALA A 59 -15.50 -10.06 -3.51
C ALA A 59 -15.28 -8.61 -3.99
N THR A 60 -14.03 -8.13 -4.05
CA THR A 60 -13.70 -6.80 -4.61
C THR A 60 -13.48 -6.80 -6.13
N GLY A 61 -13.60 -7.96 -6.79
CA GLY A 61 -13.43 -8.10 -8.23
C GLY A 61 -11.99 -8.29 -8.72
N VAL A 62 -11.03 -8.55 -7.81
CA VAL A 62 -9.66 -8.93 -8.21
C VAL A 62 -9.69 -10.35 -8.80
N PRO A 63 -9.13 -10.58 -10.01
CA PRO A 63 -9.16 -11.88 -10.65
C PRO A 63 -8.50 -12.97 -9.79
N GLU A 64 -9.15 -14.13 -9.67
CA GLU A 64 -8.65 -15.26 -8.87
C GLU A 64 -7.24 -15.71 -9.26
N GLY A 65 -6.89 -15.62 -10.54
CA GLY A 65 -5.54 -15.93 -11.03
C GLY A 65 -4.43 -15.13 -10.35
N ALA A 66 -4.71 -13.96 -9.79
CA ALA A 66 -3.73 -13.14 -9.08
C ALA A 66 -3.32 -13.70 -7.70
N TYR A 67 -4.15 -14.56 -7.09
CA TYR A 67 -3.91 -15.14 -5.76
C TYR A 67 -4.18 -16.64 -5.66
N ALA A 68 -4.45 -17.30 -6.78
CA ALA A 68 -4.54 -18.75 -6.87
C ALA A 68 -3.28 -19.44 -6.28
N ALA A 69 -3.45 -20.70 -5.88
CA ALA A 69 -2.34 -21.49 -5.36
C ALA A 69 -1.17 -21.51 -6.36
N GLY A 70 0.01 -21.08 -5.93
CA GLY A 70 1.22 -21.02 -6.74
C GLY A 70 1.45 -19.71 -7.50
N THR A 71 0.50 -18.76 -7.51
CA THR A 71 0.71 -17.43 -8.11
C THR A 71 1.13 -16.39 -7.08
N PHE A 72 0.60 -16.49 -5.87
CA PHE A 72 1.07 -15.75 -4.71
C PHE A 72 1.77 -16.66 -3.70
N ALA A 73 2.92 -16.21 -3.19
CA ALA A 73 3.59 -16.84 -2.08
C ALA A 73 4.07 -15.77 -1.09
N ALA A 74 3.67 -15.94 0.16
CA ALA A 74 4.15 -15.12 1.27
C ALA A 74 5.67 -15.18 1.33
N ARG A 75 6.30 -14.10 1.77
CA ARG A 75 7.75 -13.99 1.89
C ARG A 75 8.15 -13.04 3.02
N ARG A 76 9.36 -13.24 3.52
CA ARG A 76 9.97 -12.35 4.50
C ARG A 76 10.47 -11.06 3.84
N LEU A 77 10.33 -9.96 4.56
CA LEU A 77 10.87 -8.65 4.21
C LEU A 77 12.41 -8.73 4.27
N GLY A 78 13.06 -8.33 3.18
CA GLY A 78 14.51 -8.23 3.07
C GLY A 78 14.99 -6.82 2.75
N ASP A 79 16.29 -6.58 2.92
CA ASP A 79 16.90 -5.27 2.69
C ASP A 79 16.74 -4.78 1.25
N ALA A 80 16.79 -5.70 0.28
CA ALA A 80 16.58 -5.38 -1.14
C ALA A 80 15.16 -4.87 -1.43
N ASP A 81 14.15 -5.38 -0.71
CA ASP A 81 12.77 -4.89 -0.83
C ASP A 81 12.68 -3.44 -0.37
N VAL A 82 13.24 -3.17 0.80
CA VAL A 82 13.22 -1.85 1.42
C VAL A 82 14.03 -0.85 0.59
N ALA A 83 15.19 -1.26 0.06
CA ALA A 83 16.02 -0.42 -0.77
C ALA A 83 15.41 -0.11 -2.15
N GLY A 84 14.65 -1.06 -2.71
CA GLY A 84 13.99 -0.92 -4.01
C GLY A 84 12.67 -0.17 -4.00
N ALA A 85 12.03 -0.01 -2.83
CA ALA A 85 10.74 0.65 -2.71
C ALA A 85 10.85 2.18 -2.81
N ASP A 86 10.01 2.79 -3.66
CA ASP A 86 9.80 4.24 -3.67
C ASP A 86 8.96 4.67 -2.48
N VAL A 87 7.97 3.85 -2.11
CA VAL A 87 7.11 4.03 -0.94
C VAL A 87 6.77 2.69 -0.30
N VAL A 88 6.76 2.66 1.03
CA VAL A 88 6.29 1.53 1.82
C VAL A 88 4.98 1.88 2.50
N LEU A 89 3.97 1.03 2.29
CA LEU A 89 2.65 1.09 2.93
C LEU A 89 2.58 -0.01 4.00
N ALA A 90 2.92 0.38 5.22
CA ALA A 90 2.86 -0.50 6.37
C ALA A 90 1.42 -0.68 6.85
N LEU A 91 1.10 -1.89 7.33
CA LEU A 91 -0.24 -2.22 7.82
C LEU A 91 -0.42 -1.92 9.32
N SER A 92 0.65 -1.49 9.98
CA SER A 92 0.62 -0.90 11.33
C SER A 92 1.87 -0.04 11.52
N ARG A 93 1.90 0.76 12.59
CA ARG A 93 3.05 1.55 13.02
C ARG A 93 4.24 0.67 13.37
N GLU A 94 4.01 -0.49 13.99
CA GLU A 94 5.08 -1.46 14.27
C GLU A 94 5.75 -1.96 12.98
N HIS A 95 4.97 -2.24 11.92
CA HIS A 95 5.53 -2.62 10.62
C HIS A 95 6.32 -1.47 9.98
N ARG A 96 5.83 -0.23 10.11
CA ARG A 96 6.54 0.96 9.62
C ARG A 96 7.87 1.12 10.36
N ASP A 97 7.88 0.96 11.67
CA ASP A 97 9.07 1.11 12.49
C ASP A 97 10.09 0.02 12.20
N ALA A 98 9.65 -1.23 11.96
CA ALA A 98 10.53 -2.31 11.50
C ALA A 98 11.22 -1.97 10.16
N VAL A 99 10.49 -1.40 9.20
CA VAL A 99 11.05 -0.94 7.92
C VAL A 99 12.07 0.18 8.12
N ILE A 100 11.80 1.12 9.03
CA ILE A 100 12.71 2.23 9.36
C ILE A 100 13.97 1.71 10.06
N GLN A 101 13.86 0.70 10.92
CA GLN A 101 15.00 0.06 11.58
C GLN A 101 15.92 -0.63 10.57
N MET A 102 15.37 -1.25 9.52
CA MET A 102 16.17 -1.81 8.42
C MET A 102 16.85 -0.72 7.59
N SER A 103 16.19 0.42 7.37
CA SER A 103 16.75 1.53 6.60
C SER A 103 16.22 2.89 7.10
N PRO A 104 17.04 3.68 7.82
CA PRO A 104 16.63 5.01 8.29
C PRO A 104 16.21 5.98 7.18
N ARG A 105 16.65 5.74 5.93
CA ARG A 105 16.22 6.51 4.76
C ARG A 105 14.71 6.42 4.51
N MET A 106 14.07 5.35 4.99
CA MET A 106 12.64 5.14 4.87
C MET A 106 11.80 6.04 5.78
N LEU A 107 12.40 6.82 6.69
CA LEU A 107 11.66 7.80 7.49
C LEU A 107 10.75 8.73 6.65
N LYS A 108 11.16 9.04 5.41
CA LYS A 108 10.40 9.90 4.47
C LYS A 108 9.54 9.12 3.47
N ARG A 109 9.63 7.79 3.44
CA ARG A 109 9.05 6.93 2.41
C ARG A 109 8.20 5.79 2.97
N ALA A 110 8.25 5.54 4.27
CA ALA A 110 7.39 4.60 4.96
C ALA A 110 6.27 5.34 5.70
N TYR A 111 5.06 4.85 5.49
CA TYR A 111 3.82 5.36 6.05
C TYR A 111 2.98 4.16 6.48
N THR A 112 2.08 4.33 7.44
CA THR A 112 0.97 3.37 7.48
C THR A 112 0.06 3.65 6.29
N VAL A 113 -0.66 2.64 5.81
CA VAL A 113 -1.54 2.80 4.64
C VAL A 113 -2.63 3.87 4.86
N ARG A 114 -3.20 3.92 6.06
CA ARG A 114 -4.25 4.88 6.45
C ARG A 114 -3.69 6.30 6.60
N GLU A 115 -2.49 6.45 7.18
CA GLU A 115 -1.75 7.71 7.24
C GLU A 115 -1.48 8.24 5.84
N PHE A 116 -0.99 7.38 4.94
CA PHE A 116 -0.63 7.79 3.58
C PHE A 116 -1.85 8.30 2.81
N ALA A 117 -2.97 7.56 2.85
CA ALA A 117 -4.22 7.98 2.21
C ALA A 117 -4.68 9.36 2.70
N ARG A 118 -4.69 9.58 4.03
CA ARG A 118 -5.05 10.87 4.64
C ARG A 118 -4.11 12.00 4.20
N LEU A 119 -2.80 11.72 4.13
CA LEU A 119 -1.82 12.70 3.65
C LEU A 119 -2.04 13.03 2.17
N LEU A 120 -2.30 12.04 1.31
CA LEU A 120 -2.57 12.31 -0.11
C LEU A 120 -3.82 13.17 -0.30
N THR A 121 -4.91 12.91 0.43
CA THR A 121 -6.11 13.77 0.41
C THR A 121 -5.74 15.21 0.74
N ARG A 122 -4.92 15.42 1.78
CA ARG A 122 -4.44 16.76 2.16
C ARG A 122 -3.56 17.38 1.07
N VAL A 123 -2.67 16.61 0.46
CA VAL A 123 -1.82 17.06 -0.65
C VAL A 123 -2.66 17.57 -1.82
N TYR A 124 -3.70 16.85 -2.23
CA TYR A 124 -4.56 17.30 -3.32
C TYR A 124 -5.42 18.52 -2.94
N ALA A 125 -5.83 18.63 -1.67
CA ALA A 125 -6.60 19.77 -1.19
C ALA A 125 -5.77 21.08 -1.12
N GLU A 126 -4.51 21.00 -0.66
CA GLU A 126 -3.68 22.19 -0.40
C GLU A 126 -2.63 22.47 -1.48
N ALA A 127 -2.25 21.46 -2.27
CA ALA A 127 -1.17 21.53 -3.25
C ALA A 127 -1.51 20.77 -4.55
N GLY A 128 -2.80 20.59 -4.86
CA GLY A 128 -3.24 19.83 -6.03
C GLY A 128 -2.75 20.39 -7.38
N ASP A 129 -2.54 21.71 -7.47
CA ASP A 129 -2.11 22.39 -8.71
C ASP A 129 -0.67 22.07 -9.11
N VAL A 130 0.16 21.66 -8.15
CA VAL A 130 1.57 21.30 -8.41
C VAL A 130 1.76 19.80 -8.62
N ILE A 131 0.69 19.00 -8.56
CA ILE A 131 0.75 17.56 -8.81
C ILE A 131 0.64 17.30 -10.32
N PRO A 132 1.68 16.73 -10.96
CA PRO A 132 1.68 16.46 -12.39
C PRO A 132 0.57 15.51 -12.83
N GLY A 133 -0.07 15.84 -13.95
CA GLY A 133 -1.03 14.98 -14.64
C GLY A 133 -0.39 13.89 -15.50
N GLY A 134 -1.22 13.21 -16.30
CA GLY A 134 -0.82 12.24 -17.32
C GLY A 134 -0.70 10.81 -16.82
N ALA A 135 -0.85 9.87 -17.76
CA ALA A 135 -0.88 8.42 -17.49
C ALA A 135 0.38 7.69 -17.97
N ALA A 136 1.31 8.36 -18.67
CA ALA A 136 2.52 7.71 -19.14
C ALA A 136 3.42 7.31 -17.95
N PRO A 137 4.13 6.16 -18.00
CA PRO A 137 4.91 5.66 -16.87
C PRO A 137 5.97 6.62 -16.29
N ASP A 138 6.52 7.51 -17.12
CA ASP A 138 7.44 8.57 -16.71
C ASP A 138 6.72 9.72 -16.00
N GLN A 139 5.55 10.13 -16.48
CA GLN A 139 4.68 11.12 -15.84
C GLN A 139 4.21 10.64 -14.46
N VAL A 140 3.74 9.39 -14.38
CA VAL A 140 3.34 8.74 -13.12
C VAL A 140 4.51 8.73 -12.13
N ALA A 141 5.72 8.42 -12.58
CA ALA A 141 6.91 8.42 -11.73
C ALA A 141 7.23 9.81 -11.16
N VAL A 142 7.13 10.86 -11.99
CA VAL A 142 7.32 12.25 -11.53
C VAL A 142 6.21 12.66 -10.56
N ARG A 143 4.95 12.27 -10.82
CA ARG A 143 3.81 12.49 -9.92
C ARG A 143 4.04 11.86 -8.55
N TRP A 144 4.34 10.57 -8.49
CA TRP A 144 4.50 9.86 -7.21
C TRP A 144 5.69 10.36 -6.41
N LYS A 145 6.80 10.72 -7.06
CA LYS A 145 7.93 11.40 -6.40
C LYS A 145 7.49 12.73 -5.78
N THR A 146 6.61 13.47 -6.44
CA THR A 146 6.04 14.72 -5.94
C THR A 146 5.09 14.47 -4.78
N LEU A 147 4.18 13.49 -4.89
CA LEU A 147 3.27 13.09 -3.81
C LEU A 147 4.02 12.69 -2.55
N ILE A 148 5.06 11.85 -2.65
CA ILE A 148 5.88 11.42 -1.50
C ILE A 148 6.59 12.61 -0.85
N LYS A 149 7.09 13.56 -1.65
CA LYS A 149 7.71 14.80 -1.15
C LYS A 149 6.69 15.62 -0.33
N TYR A 150 5.51 15.88 -0.88
CA TYR A 150 4.48 16.68 -0.20
C TYR A 150 3.86 15.96 1.01
N ALA A 151 3.63 14.64 0.90
CA ALA A 151 3.19 13.82 2.03
C ALA A 151 4.19 13.91 3.19
N THR A 152 5.50 13.87 2.91
CA THR A 152 6.54 14.07 3.93
C THR A 152 6.47 15.46 4.57
N LEU A 153 6.31 16.51 3.75
CA LEU A 153 6.22 17.89 4.23
C LEU A 153 5.00 18.07 5.14
N PHE A 154 3.83 17.60 4.72
CA PHE A 154 2.58 17.77 5.46
C PHE A 154 2.50 16.89 6.71
N ARG A 155 3.21 15.77 6.73
CA ARG A 155 3.37 14.95 7.94
C ARG A 155 4.04 15.70 9.09
N SER A 156 5.00 16.58 8.79
CA SER A 156 5.75 17.31 9.83
C SER A 156 4.89 18.29 10.65
N GLY A 157 3.76 18.74 10.09
CA GLY A 157 2.77 19.57 10.76
C GLY A 157 1.48 18.82 11.13
N ALA A 158 1.46 17.49 11.03
CA ALA A 158 0.33 16.65 11.41
C ALA A 158 0.57 16.01 12.77
N SER A 159 -0.51 15.55 13.40
CA SER A 159 -0.41 14.66 14.57
C SER A 159 0.39 13.40 14.21
N ALA A 160 1.18 12.91 15.17
CA ALA A 160 1.88 11.64 15.01
C ALA A 160 0.87 10.50 14.73
N PRO A 161 1.26 9.45 13.98
CA PRO A 161 0.37 8.33 13.70
C PRO A 161 -0.20 7.69 14.96
N GLY A 162 -1.53 7.60 15.03
CA GLY A 162 -2.29 7.06 16.16
C GLY A 162 -2.59 5.57 16.00
N GLU A 163 -3.24 4.96 16.99
CA GLU A 163 -3.77 3.58 16.88
C GLU A 163 -4.76 3.43 15.74
N GLU A 164 -5.50 4.50 15.44
CA GLU A 164 -6.39 4.62 14.28
C GLU A 164 -5.70 4.44 12.92
N ASP A 165 -4.36 4.48 12.86
CA ASP A 165 -3.60 4.26 11.64
C ASP A 165 -3.20 2.80 11.43
N ASP A 166 -3.42 1.95 12.45
CA ASP A 166 -3.19 0.52 12.37
C ASP A 166 -4.38 -0.19 11.71
N VAL A 167 -4.09 -1.28 11.00
CA VAL A 167 -5.09 -2.20 10.47
C VAL A 167 -5.08 -3.46 11.34
N VAL A 168 -6.26 -3.81 11.85
CA VAL A 168 -6.47 -4.97 12.73
C VAL A 168 -5.90 -6.24 12.11
N ASP A 169 -5.20 -7.05 12.90
CA ASP A 169 -4.68 -8.34 12.46
C ASP A 169 -5.76 -9.42 12.57
N PRO A 170 -6.28 -9.97 11.46
CA PRO A 170 -7.33 -10.96 11.55
C PRO A 170 -6.79 -12.39 11.74
N TYR A 171 -5.47 -12.60 11.72
CA TYR A 171 -4.89 -13.94 11.73
C TYR A 171 -5.28 -14.71 12.99
N ARG A 172 -5.91 -15.88 12.81
CA ARG A 172 -6.48 -16.74 13.88
C ARG A 172 -7.62 -16.10 14.69
N CYS A 173 -8.19 -15.00 14.22
CA CYS A 173 -9.38 -14.40 14.79
C CYS A 173 -10.65 -14.94 14.12
N GLU A 174 -11.80 -14.54 14.64
CA GLU A 174 -13.12 -14.77 14.05
C GLU A 174 -13.32 -13.98 12.74
N ASP A 175 -14.30 -14.39 11.95
CA ASP A 175 -14.55 -13.82 10.61
C ASP A 175 -14.89 -12.32 10.64
N GLY A 176 -15.54 -11.84 11.70
CA GLY A 176 -15.82 -10.41 11.87
C GLY A 176 -14.55 -9.55 11.89
N VAL A 177 -13.42 -10.07 12.37
CA VAL A 177 -12.14 -9.32 12.36
C VAL A 177 -11.54 -9.27 10.95
N TYR A 178 -11.81 -10.26 10.09
CA TYR A 178 -11.43 -10.19 8.68
C TYR A 178 -12.27 -9.14 7.94
N ASP A 179 -13.54 -9.00 8.31
CA ASP A 179 -14.41 -7.98 7.74
C ASP A 179 -13.96 -6.58 8.20
N GLU A 180 -13.67 -6.40 9.50
CA GLU A 180 -13.09 -5.18 10.04
C GLU A 180 -11.75 -4.82 9.37
N MET A 181 -10.88 -5.81 9.10
CA MET A 181 -9.64 -5.60 8.34
C MET A 181 -9.93 -4.97 6.97
N VAL A 182 -10.94 -5.46 6.25
CA VAL A 182 -11.32 -4.92 4.94
C VAL A 182 -11.92 -3.52 5.07
N GLU A 183 -12.81 -3.31 6.05
CA GLU A 183 -13.41 -2.00 6.34
C GLU A 183 -12.37 -0.93 6.67
N GLN A 184 -11.28 -1.29 7.36
CA GLN A 184 -10.18 -0.39 7.67
C GLN A 184 -9.22 -0.17 6.49
N LEU A 185 -9.06 -1.17 5.62
CA LEU A 185 -8.13 -1.10 4.48
C LEU A 185 -8.73 -0.42 3.26
N LEU A 186 -9.88 -0.89 2.81
CA LEU A 186 -10.40 -0.60 1.49
C LEU A 186 -10.60 0.91 1.25
N PRO A 187 -11.16 1.71 2.19
CA PRO A 187 -11.30 3.15 1.99
C PRO A 187 -9.96 3.87 1.78
N ALA A 188 -8.91 3.42 2.46
CA ALA A 188 -7.56 4.00 2.30
C ALA A 188 -6.97 3.64 0.93
N LEU A 189 -7.14 2.39 0.47
CA LEU A 189 -6.67 1.95 -0.84
C LEU A 189 -7.44 2.64 -1.98
N GLU A 190 -8.77 2.76 -1.84
CA GLU A 190 -9.64 3.48 -2.78
C GLU A 190 -9.26 4.94 -2.90
N THR A 191 -8.96 5.61 -1.78
CA THR A 191 -8.47 6.99 -1.79
C THR A 191 -7.18 7.12 -2.62
N ILE A 192 -6.22 6.22 -2.43
CA ILE A 192 -4.95 6.23 -3.17
C ILE A 192 -5.20 6.05 -4.68
N VAL A 193 -6.04 5.07 -5.04
CA VAL A 193 -6.36 4.74 -6.43
C VAL A 193 -7.16 5.86 -7.12
N GLU A 194 -8.13 6.46 -6.42
CA GLU A 194 -8.96 7.51 -7.00
C GLU A 194 -8.16 8.79 -7.26
N LEU A 195 -7.26 9.17 -6.35
CA LEU A 195 -6.37 10.31 -6.57
C LEU A 195 -5.42 10.08 -7.75
N GLU A 196 -4.96 8.83 -7.94
CA GLU A 196 -4.17 8.45 -9.12
C GLU A 196 -5.01 8.51 -10.41
N ARG A 197 -6.27 8.04 -10.38
CA ARG A 197 -7.20 8.13 -11.50
C ARG A 197 -7.46 9.58 -11.91
N VAL A 198 -7.75 10.44 -10.94
CA VAL A 198 -8.00 11.87 -11.15
C VAL A 198 -6.77 12.56 -11.75
N ALA A 199 -5.56 12.24 -11.29
CA ALA A 199 -4.38 12.86 -11.86
C ALA A 199 -4.02 12.30 -13.24
N SER A 200 -4.25 11.01 -13.49
CA SER A 200 -3.96 10.39 -14.78
C SER A 200 -4.80 10.95 -15.94
N THR A 201 -5.99 11.49 -15.64
CA THR A 201 -6.88 12.11 -16.62
C THR A 201 -6.61 13.61 -16.86
N ARG A 202 -5.74 14.24 -16.05
CA ARG A 202 -5.30 15.62 -16.27
C ARG A 202 -4.23 15.63 -17.37
N SER A 203 -4.52 16.35 -18.45
CA SER A 203 -3.59 16.68 -19.54
C SER A 203 -2.48 17.63 -19.12
#